data_AF-A0A820NBH8-F1
#
_entry.id   AF-A0A820NBH8-F1
#
_cell.length_a   1.000
_cell.length_b   1.000
_cell.length_c   1.000
_cell.angle_alpha   90.00
_cell.angle_beta   90.00
_cell.angle_gamma   90.00
#
_symmetry.space_group_name_H-M   'P 1'
#
loop_
_entity.id
_entity.type
_entity.pdbx_description
1 polymer ?
#
loop_
_entity_poly.entity_id
_entity_poly.type
_entity_poly.pdbx_seq_one_letter_code
_entity_poly.pdbx_strand_id
1 'polypeptide(L)'
;MIYYKIRIVNIFLIISFCSATPADSSCSFEHPTKSIINLASVGLRNGQSHYRDLSSPSGSYYTYSFNPCYPFVESHCYNAAVCQIDNTSNTSYTIGLHEYAYLVNMNGTKNPISWSVYLSPHNNRHLYVQLICNRSMSSHCLQVLGEMSIDEYVMKLSSPYACRDGCVKSTPPPGSFNWHF
;
A
#
# COMPACT_ATOMS: atom_id res chain seq x y z
N MET A 1 60.37 26.75 2.57
CA MET A 1 59.42 25.85 1.88
C MET A 1 58.08 25.92 2.60
N ILE A 2 57.08 26.53 1.97
CA ILE A 2 55.74 26.72 2.51
C ILE A 2 54.89 25.57 1.98
N TYR A 3 54.28 24.75 2.84
CA TYR A 3 53.25 23.79 2.43
C TYR A 3 52.05 23.83 3.38
N TYR A 4 50.88 23.90 2.76
CA TYR A 4 49.59 24.30 3.30
C TYR A 4 49.03 23.35 4.36
N LYS A 5 48.49 23.91 5.44
CA LYS A 5 47.67 23.20 6.43
C LYS A 5 46.24 23.06 5.88
N ILE A 6 45.95 21.93 5.23
CA ILE A 6 44.61 21.60 4.73
C ILE A 6 43.67 21.43 5.94
N ARG A 7 42.77 22.39 6.15
CA ARG A 7 41.63 22.21 7.05
C ARG A 7 40.57 21.41 6.31
N ILE A 8 40.41 20.14 6.69
CA ILE A 8 39.29 19.31 6.26
C ILE A 8 38.02 19.92 6.87
N VAL A 9 37.26 20.64 6.04
CA VAL A 9 35.91 21.09 6.38
C VAL A 9 35.01 19.86 6.27
N ASN A 10 34.56 19.34 7.42
CA ASN A 10 33.55 18.29 7.49
C ASN A 10 32.23 18.85 6.95
N ILE A 11 32.01 18.71 5.64
CA ILE A 11 30.72 18.93 5.01
C ILE A 11 29.87 17.70 5.35
N PHE A 12 29.06 17.81 6.40
CA PHE A 12 27.95 16.90 6.66
C PHE A 12 26.93 17.08 5.54
N LEU A 13 27.06 16.28 4.49
CA LEU A 13 25.99 16.02 3.53
C LEU A 13 24.84 15.35 4.29
N ILE A 14 23.76 16.10 4.55
CA ILE A 14 22.50 15.52 5.01
C ILE A 14 21.91 14.78 3.81
N ILE A 15 22.36 13.54 3.62
CA ILE A 15 21.72 12.60 2.71
C ILE A 15 20.38 12.28 3.35
N SER A 16 19.31 12.84 2.80
CA SER A 16 17.94 12.47 3.15
C SER A 16 17.70 11.06 2.64
N PHE A 17 18.17 10.07 3.40
CA PHE A 17 17.85 8.67 3.17
C PHE A 17 16.33 8.52 3.29
N CYS A 18 15.67 8.21 2.18
CA CYS A 18 14.32 7.70 2.20
C CYS A 18 14.41 6.34 2.90
N SER A 19 14.17 6.32 4.21
CA SER A 19 14.14 5.08 4.99
C SER A 19 12.92 4.29 4.56
N ALA A 20 13.10 3.41 3.57
CA ALA A 20 12.17 2.32 3.32
C ALA A 20 12.27 1.39 4.55
N THR A 21 11.34 1.53 5.49
CA THR A 21 11.22 0.59 6.59
C THR A 21 10.68 -0.73 6.04
N PRO A 22 11.42 -1.85 6.13
CA PRO A 22 10.85 -3.15 5.83
C PRO A 22 9.68 -3.36 6.80
N ALA A 23 8.51 -3.60 6.21
CA ALA A 23 7.26 -3.61 6.94
C ALA A 23 7.16 -4.91 7.74
N ASP A 24 7.46 -4.83 9.03
CA ASP A 24 7.22 -5.94 9.96
C ASP A 24 5.71 -6.22 9.97
N SER A 25 5.26 -7.24 9.23
CA SER A 25 3.85 -7.59 9.01
C SER A 25 2.95 -6.52 8.33
N SER A 26 3.49 -5.81 7.33
CA SER A 26 2.87 -5.12 6.15
C SER A 26 1.55 -4.30 6.24
N CYS A 27 0.96 -4.13 7.42
CA CYS A 27 -0.33 -3.46 7.54
C CYS A 27 -0.32 -2.10 8.15
N SER A 28 0.65 -1.84 9.02
CA SER A 28 0.73 -0.63 9.81
C SER A 28 2.05 0.04 9.51
N PHE A 29 2.00 1.31 9.16
CA PHE A 29 3.15 2.08 8.71
C PHE A 29 3.20 3.41 9.43
N GLU A 30 4.34 3.72 10.02
CA GLU A 30 4.61 5.04 10.57
C GLU A 30 4.98 5.98 9.42
N HIS A 31 4.11 6.96 9.16
CA HIS A 31 4.37 8.05 8.25
C HIS A 31 5.53 8.91 8.80
N PRO A 32 6.36 9.58 7.96
CA PRO A 32 7.45 10.44 8.42
C PRO A 32 7.06 11.54 9.43
N THR A 33 5.77 11.87 9.53
CA THR A 33 5.22 12.80 10.52
C THR A 33 4.82 12.13 11.84
N LYS A 34 5.24 10.88 12.09
CA LYS A 34 4.91 10.03 13.26
C LYS A 34 3.44 9.61 13.41
N SER A 35 2.64 9.79 12.36
CA SER A 35 1.26 9.32 12.31
C SER A 35 1.20 7.93 11.69
N ILE A 36 0.22 7.10 12.04
CA ILE A 36 0.15 5.71 11.55
C ILE A 36 -0.93 5.58 10.48
N ILE A 37 -0.60 4.94 9.36
CA ILE A 37 -1.58 4.39 8.41
C ILE A 37 -1.67 2.89 8.67
N ASN A 38 -2.87 2.38 8.94
CA ASN A 38 -3.06 0.96 9.25
C ASN A 38 -4.19 0.36 8.41
N LEU A 39 -3.85 -0.50 7.46
CA LEU A 39 -4.76 -1.16 6.53
C LEU A 39 -5.20 -2.56 7.02
N ALA A 40 -4.81 -2.98 8.22
CA ALA A 40 -5.09 -4.33 8.74
C ALA A 40 -6.59 -4.68 8.74
N SER A 41 -7.45 -3.69 8.98
CA SER A 41 -8.92 -3.84 8.97
C SER A 41 -9.51 -3.90 7.56
N VAL A 42 -8.74 -3.53 6.54
CA VAL A 42 -9.17 -3.60 5.13
C VAL A 42 -8.95 -5.01 4.59
N GLY A 43 -7.98 -5.78 5.06
CA GLY A 43 -7.69 -7.12 4.52
C GLY A 43 -8.55 -8.23 5.14
N LEU A 44 -8.79 -9.30 4.38
CA LEU A 44 -9.39 -10.54 4.89
C LEU A 44 -8.32 -11.52 5.38
N ARG A 45 -8.53 -12.12 6.55
CA ARG A 45 -7.60 -13.08 7.18
C ARG A 45 -7.93 -14.55 6.90
N ASN A 46 -8.89 -14.81 6.03
CA ASN A 46 -9.42 -16.16 5.75
C ASN A 46 -8.74 -16.84 4.54
N GLY A 47 -7.62 -16.29 4.05
CA GLY A 47 -6.91 -16.81 2.88
C GLY A 47 -7.59 -16.52 1.54
N GLN A 48 -8.62 -15.68 1.52
CA GLN A 48 -9.30 -15.21 0.29
C GLN A 48 -8.95 -13.75 -0.01
N SER A 49 -9.12 -13.36 -1.27
CA SER A 49 -9.05 -11.95 -1.67
C SER A 49 -10.27 -11.17 -1.14
N HIS A 50 -10.05 -9.95 -0.65
CA HIS A 50 -11.16 -9.05 -0.28
C HIS A 50 -11.82 -8.47 -1.53
N TYR A 51 -11.01 -8.02 -2.47
CA TYR A 51 -11.46 -7.53 -3.76
C TYR A 51 -11.18 -8.63 -4.77
N ARG A 52 -12.22 -9.14 -5.42
CA ARG A 52 -12.12 -10.31 -6.29
C ARG A 52 -12.65 -9.99 -7.68
N ASP A 53 -11.95 -10.53 -8.69
CA ASP A 53 -12.35 -10.49 -10.10
C ASP A 53 -12.71 -9.08 -10.62
N LEU A 54 -12.01 -8.05 -10.14
CA LEU A 54 -12.25 -6.68 -10.56
C LEU A 54 -11.64 -6.44 -11.94
N SER A 55 -12.39 -5.79 -12.83
CA SER A 55 -11.93 -5.41 -14.16
C SER A 55 -11.40 -3.97 -14.19
N SER A 56 -10.46 -3.69 -15.09
CA SER A 56 -10.05 -2.31 -15.38
C SER A 56 -11.08 -1.60 -16.29
N PRO A 57 -11.36 -0.30 -16.08
CA PRO A 57 -12.21 0.50 -16.97
C PRO A 57 -11.75 0.55 -18.43
N SER A 58 -10.47 0.30 -18.71
CA SER A 58 -9.93 0.30 -20.08
C SER A 58 -10.37 -0.90 -20.92
N GLY A 59 -11.15 -1.84 -20.36
CA GLY A 59 -11.73 -2.96 -21.10
C GLY A 59 -10.71 -4.05 -21.42
N SER A 60 -9.89 -4.45 -20.45
CA SER A 60 -8.95 -5.55 -20.62
C SER A 60 -9.64 -6.91 -20.45
N TYR A 61 -9.10 -7.95 -21.09
CA TYR A 61 -9.51 -9.34 -20.86
C TYR A 61 -9.04 -9.89 -19.50
N TYR A 62 -8.52 -9.03 -18.63
CA TYR A 62 -7.93 -9.42 -17.36
C TYR A 62 -8.81 -8.99 -16.19
N THR A 63 -8.94 -9.87 -15.22
CA THR A 63 -9.49 -9.57 -13.91
C THR A 63 -8.40 -9.57 -12.86
N TYR A 64 -8.63 -8.85 -11.77
CA TYR A 64 -7.65 -8.64 -10.71
C TYR A 64 -8.29 -8.89 -9.36
N SER A 65 -7.62 -9.72 -8.56
CA SER A 65 -7.96 -9.96 -7.17
C SER A 65 -6.88 -9.37 -6.28
N PHE A 66 -7.28 -8.69 -5.21
CA PHE A 66 -6.39 -8.02 -4.28
C PHE A 66 -6.83 -8.28 -2.84
N ASN A 67 -5.87 -8.57 -1.98
CA ASN A 67 -6.04 -8.55 -0.55
C ASN A 67 -4.95 -7.68 0.05
N PRO A 68 -5.28 -6.50 0.61
CA PRO A 68 -4.30 -5.82 1.41
C PRO A 68 -3.98 -6.70 2.62
N CYS A 69 -2.77 -6.56 3.15
CA CYS A 69 -2.45 -7.00 4.51
C CYS A 69 -2.36 -8.50 4.83
N TYR A 70 -2.91 -9.37 3.99
CA TYR A 70 -2.82 -10.81 4.23
C TYR A 70 -2.69 -11.54 2.90
N PRO A 71 -1.84 -12.57 2.84
CA PRO A 71 -1.72 -13.38 1.63
C PRO A 71 -3.01 -14.16 1.37
N PHE A 72 -3.30 -14.40 0.10
CA PHE A 72 -4.36 -15.30 -0.33
C PHE A 72 -3.86 -16.28 -1.39
N VAL A 73 -4.69 -17.27 -1.68
CA VAL A 73 -4.48 -18.20 -2.79
C VAL A 73 -5.66 -18.13 -3.74
N GLU A 74 -5.37 -17.96 -5.03
CA GLU A 74 -6.36 -18.00 -6.10
C GLU A 74 -5.72 -18.54 -7.38
N SER A 75 -6.32 -19.56 -7.99
CA SER A 75 -5.75 -20.25 -9.15
C SER A 75 -4.29 -20.66 -8.91
N HIS A 76 -3.32 -20.16 -9.70
CA HIS A 76 -1.88 -20.41 -9.49
C HIS A 76 -1.15 -19.26 -8.79
N CYS A 77 -1.87 -18.28 -8.24
CA CYS A 77 -1.31 -17.22 -7.42
C CYS A 77 -1.24 -17.67 -5.96
N TYR A 78 -0.07 -18.13 -5.51
CA TYR A 78 0.16 -18.58 -4.13
C TYR A 78 0.82 -17.47 -3.29
N ASN A 79 0.39 -17.34 -2.04
CA ASN A 79 0.86 -16.31 -1.10
C ASN A 79 0.77 -14.87 -1.68
N ALA A 80 -0.19 -14.65 -2.56
CA ALA A 80 -0.32 -13.42 -3.32
C ALA A 80 -0.93 -12.30 -2.47
N ALA A 81 -0.47 -11.07 -2.69
CA ALA A 81 -1.23 -9.87 -2.34
C ALA A 81 -2.12 -9.42 -3.50
N VAL A 82 -1.71 -9.72 -4.73
CA VAL A 82 -2.49 -9.47 -5.95
C VAL A 82 -2.29 -10.59 -6.97
N CYS A 83 -3.41 -11.00 -7.58
CA CYS A 83 -3.45 -11.96 -8.68
C CYS A 83 -4.16 -11.32 -9.87
N GLN A 84 -3.66 -11.55 -11.08
CA GLN A 84 -4.32 -11.24 -12.33
C GLN A 84 -4.70 -12.52 -13.04
N ILE A 85 -5.88 -12.58 -13.62
CA ILE A 85 -6.36 -13.73 -14.39
C ILE A 85 -6.72 -13.23 -15.79
N ASP A 86 -6.16 -13.86 -16.81
CA ASP A 86 -6.61 -13.72 -18.19
C ASP A 86 -7.92 -14.50 -18.38
N ASN A 87 -9.02 -13.80 -18.59
CA ASN A 87 -10.34 -14.42 -18.75
C ASN A 87 -10.47 -15.20 -20.07
N THR A 88 -9.57 -15.01 -21.04
CA THR A 88 -9.60 -15.74 -22.31
C THR A 88 -8.89 -17.08 -22.21
N SER A 89 -7.68 -17.10 -21.64
CA SER A 89 -6.85 -18.30 -21.52
C SER A 89 -7.00 -19.00 -20.16
N ASN A 90 -7.67 -18.36 -19.20
CA ASN A 90 -7.72 -18.76 -17.79
C ASN A 90 -6.32 -18.86 -17.14
N THR A 91 -5.34 -18.12 -17.66
CA THR A 91 -3.97 -18.08 -17.12
C THR A 91 -3.90 -17.07 -15.99
N SER A 92 -3.32 -17.46 -14.85
CA SER A 92 -3.15 -16.58 -13.70
C SER A 92 -1.71 -16.12 -13.50
N TYR A 93 -1.54 -14.90 -13.01
CA TYR A 93 -0.28 -14.20 -12.85
C TYR A 93 -0.21 -13.56 -11.46
N THR A 94 0.75 -13.99 -10.65
CA THR A 94 1.08 -13.29 -9.39
C THR A 94 1.74 -11.96 -9.74
N ILE A 95 1.10 -10.84 -9.42
CA ILE A 95 1.64 -9.51 -9.68
C ILE A 95 2.47 -9.00 -8.49
N GLY A 96 2.15 -9.45 -7.28
CA GLY A 96 2.76 -8.94 -6.07
C GLY A 96 2.51 -9.84 -4.89
N LEU A 97 3.53 -9.96 -4.04
CA LEU A 97 3.51 -10.79 -2.84
C LEU A 97 3.47 -9.90 -1.59
N HIS A 98 2.82 -10.41 -0.55
CA HIS A 98 2.70 -9.70 0.72
C HIS A 98 4.07 -9.52 1.42
N GLU A 99 4.97 -10.49 1.29
CA GLU A 99 6.29 -10.45 1.92
C GLU A 99 7.22 -9.36 1.36
N TYR A 100 6.93 -8.87 0.14
CA TYR A 100 7.66 -7.77 -0.51
C TYR A 100 6.84 -6.48 -0.56
N ALA A 101 5.89 -6.32 0.37
CA ALA A 101 5.09 -5.12 0.49
C ALA A 101 5.83 -4.02 1.27
N TYR A 102 5.79 -2.79 0.77
CA TYR A 102 6.32 -1.62 1.47
C TYR A 102 5.51 -0.37 1.13
N LEU A 103 5.60 0.65 1.97
CA LEU A 103 4.92 1.93 1.74
C LEU A 103 5.92 2.97 1.25
N VAL A 104 5.56 3.72 0.22
CA VAL A 104 6.32 4.88 -0.25
C VAL A 104 5.46 6.13 -0.19
N ASN A 105 6.06 7.22 0.26
CA ASN A 105 5.46 8.54 0.13
C ASN A 105 6.13 9.24 -1.04
N MET A 106 5.39 9.44 -2.12
CA MET A 106 5.92 10.11 -3.30
C MET A 106 5.74 11.64 -3.13
N ASN A 107 6.89 12.30 -2.90
CA ASN A 107 7.24 13.73 -3.03
C ASN A 107 6.70 14.81 -2.05
N GLY A 108 7.65 15.51 -1.42
CA GLY A 108 8.08 16.89 -1.75
C GLY A 108 7.13 18.07 -1.52
N THR A 109 5.86 17.82 -1.25
CA THR A 109 4.83 18.84 -1.03
C THR A 109 4.26 18.74 0.37
N LYS A 110 3.53 19.78 0.81
CA LYS A 110 2.89 19.81 2.15
C LYS A 110 1.92 18.63 2.38
N ASN A 111 1.44 17.96 1.33
CA ASN A 111 0.50 16.84 1.37
C ASN A 111 1.03 15.64 0.55
N PRO A 112 1.93 14.81 1.11
CA PRO A 112 2.47 13.66 0.39
C PRO A 112 1.38 12.63 0.09
N ILE A 113 1.45 12.04 -1.11
CA ILE A 113 0.58 10.93 -1.52
C ILE A 113 1.24 9.64 -1.04
N SER A 114 0.49 8.83 -0.28
CA SER A 114 0.95 7.53 0.21
C SER A 114 0.59 6.43 -0.77
N TRP A 115 1.53 5.52 -0.99
CA TRP A 115 1.40 4.37 -1.88
C TRP A 115 1.83 3.11 -1.17
N SER A 116 1.04 2.04 -1.27
CA SER A 116 1.50 0.69 -0.93
C SER A 116 2.00 0.01 -2.19
N VAL A 117 3.22 -0.50 -2.16
CA VAL A 117 3.90 -1.16 -3.27
C VAL A 117 4.05 -2.63 -2.94
N TYR A 118 3.73 -3.50 -3.90
CA TYR A 118 3.90 -4.95 -3.81
C TYR A 118 4.75 -5.43 -4.97
N LEU A 119 5.78 -6.22 -4.67
CA LEU A 119 6.69 -6.77 -5.68
C LEU A 119 6.50 -8.27 -5.84
N SER A 120 6.75 -8.77 -7.04
CA SER A 120 6.87 -10.19 -7.34
C SER A 120 8.26 -10.45 -7.96
N PRO A 121 9.26 -10.83 -7.15
CA PRO A 121 10.66 -10.95 -7.61
C PRO A 121 10.88 -11.97 -8.72
N HIS A 122 9.98 -12.96 -8.85
CA HIS A 122 10.11 -14.02 -9.84
C HIS A 122 9.80 -13.57 -11.28
N ASN A 123 9.05 -12.49 -11.45
CA ASN A 123 8.57 -12.03 -12.75
C ASN A 123 8.68 -10.52 -12.94
N ASN A 124 9.39 -9.81 -12.05
CA ASN A 124 9.58 -8.36 -12.10
C ASN A 124 8.28 -7.55 -12.17
N ARG A 125 7.17 -8.09 -11.66
CA ARG A 125 5.89 -7.37 -11.62
C ARG A 125 5.74 -6.54 -10.37
N HIS A 126 5.23 -5.33 -10.57
CA HIS A 126 5.15 -4.30 -9.55
C HIS A 126 3.71 -3.79 -9.49
N LEU A 127 3.06 -3.87 -8.33
CA LEU A 127 1.78 -3.22 -8.09
C LEU A 127 1.98 -1.97 -7.24
N TYR A 128 1.42 -0.86 -7.70
CA TYR A 128 1.32 0.40 -6.98
C TYR A 128 -0.14 0.67 -6.59
N VAL A 129 -0.41 0.66 -5.29
CA VAL A 129 -1.72 0.99 -4.72
C VAL A 129 -1.69 2.40 -4.15
N GLN A 130 -2.35 3.34 -4.82
CA GLN A 130 -2.51 4.70 -4.30
C GLN A 130 -3.49 4.68 -3.12
N LEU A 131 -3.07 5.19 -1.97
CA LEU A 131 -3.90 5.29 -0.77
C LEU A 131 -4.61 6.66 -0.77
N ILE A 132 -5.94 6.65 -0.87
CA ILE A 132 -6.78 7.84 -0.91
C ILE A 132 -7.51 7.94 0.43
N CYS A 133 -7.04 8.85 1.29
CA CYS A 133 -7.70 9.15 2.56
C CYS A 133 -9.08 9.76 2.34
N ASN A 134 -10.13 9.09 2.84
CA ASN A 134 -11.47 9.63 2.88
C ASN A 134 -12.16 9.30 4.22
N ARG A 135 -12.14 10.25 5.16
CA ARG A 135 -12.68 10.07 6.53
C ARG A 135 -14.20 9.98 6.58
N SER A 136 -14.93 10.48 5.58
CA SER A 136 -16.39 10.48 5.57
C SER A 136 -16.99 9.19 5.02
N MET A 137 -16.18 8.30 4.45
CA MET A 137 -16.65 7.01 3.97
C MET A 137 -16.86 6.03 5.13
N SER A 138 -18.01 5.34 5.11
CA SER A 138 -18.31 4.24 6.02
C SER A 138 -17.69 2.91 5.61
N SER A 139 -17.17 2.83 4.38
CA SER A 139 -16.58 1.62 3.78
C SER A 139 -15.35 1.96 2.95
N HIS A 140 -14.77 0.96 2.28
CA HIS A 140 -13.58 1.07 1.43
C HIS A 140 -13.94 0.73 0.00
N CYS A 141 -13.25 1.35 -0.94
CA CYS A 141 -13.46 1.11 -2.37
C CYS A 141 -12.10 0.93 -3.06
N LEU A 142 -11.97 -0.15 -3.82
CA LEU A 142 -10.82 -0.40 -4.67
C LEU A 142 -11.21 -0.17 -6.13
N GLN A 143 -10.44 0.66 -6.82
CA GLN A 143 -10.49 0.82 -8.26
C GLN A 143 -9.22 0.24 -8.89
N VAL A 144 -9.39 -0.64 -9.87
CA VAL A 144 -8.28 -1.19 -10.65
C VAL A 144 -8.10 -0.33 -11.89
N LEU A 145 -6.89 0.19 -12.12
CA LEU A 145 -6.52 0.82 -13.39
C LEU A 145 -5.90 -0.19 -14.36
N GLY A 146 -5.39 -1.30 -13.82
CA GLY A 146 -4.76 -2.37 -14.58
C GLY A 146 -3.28 -2.10 -14.83
N GLU A 147 -2.77 -2.68 -15.90
CA GLU A 147 -1.39 -2.52 -16.35
C GLU A 147 -1.23 -1.17 -17.06
N MET A 148 -0.42 -0.27 -16.48
CA MET A 148 -0.20 1.09 -17.00
C MET A 148 1.08 1.19 -17.84
N SER A 149 2.03 0.29 -17.59
CA SER A 149 3.24 0.04 -18.36
C SER A 149 3.56 -1.45 -18.23
N ILE A 150 4.46 -1.98 -19.07
CA ILE A 150 4.84 -3.40 -19.05
C ILE A 150 5.23 -3.80 -17.63
N ASP A 151 4.52 -4.79 -17.07
CA ASP A 151 4.71 -5.34 -15.72
C ASP A 151 4.49 -4.35 -14.55
N GLU A 152 3.97 -3.15 -14.82
CA GLU A 152 3.61 -2.14 -13.81
C GLU A 152 2.09 -1.93 -13.72
N TYR A 153 1.54 -2.25 -12.56
CA TYR A 153 0.10 -2.26 -12.30
C TYR A 153 -0.28 -1.17 -11.32
N VAL A 154 -1.45 -0.57 -11.52
CA VAL A 154 -1.93 0.50 -10.64
C VAL A 154 -3.35 0.21 -10.14
N MET A 155 -3.54 0.43 -8.84
CA MET A 155 -4.84 0.44 -8.17
C MET A 155 -4.98 1.68 -7.31
N LYS A 156 -6.22 2.04 -6.98
CA LYS A 156 -6.56 3.12 -6.04
C LYS A 156 -7.43 2.56 -4.94
N LEU A 157 -7.02 2.71 -3.69
CA LEU A 157 -7.77 2.31 -2.51
C LEU A 157 -8.25 3.55 -1.75
N SER A 158 -9.56 3.81 -1.78
CA SER A 158 -10.17 4.87 -0.96
C SER A 158 -10.72 4.29 0.33
N SER A 159 -10.30 4.84 1.46
CA SER A 159 -10.66 4.32 2.79
C SER A 159 -10.44 5.37 3.89
N PRO A 160 -11.23 5.37 4.98
CA PRO A 160 -10.86 6.06 6.21
C PRO A 160 -9.54 5.54 6.82
N TYR A 161 -9.20 4.27 6.59
CA TYR A 161 -7.96 3.66 7.09
C TYR A 161 -6.72 3.99 6.24
N ALA A 162 -6.92 4.53 5.04
CA ALA A 162 -5.86 5.16 4.26
C ALA A 162 -5.47 6.56 4.82
N CYS A 163 -6.23 7.07 5.79
CA CYS A 163 -5.89 8.31 6.49
C CYS A 163 -4.88 8.06 7.60
N ARG A 164 -4.03 9.06 7.82
CA ARG A 164 -3.22 9.18 9.03
C ARG A 164 -4.12 9.13 10.26
N ASP A 165 -3.78 8.22 11.17
CA ASP A 165 -4.47 7.95 12.43
C ASP A 165 -5.96 7.61 12.26
N GLY A 166 -6.35 7.14 11.06
CA GLY A 166 -7.73 6.81 10.73
C GLY A 166 -8.32 5.64 11.53
N CYS A 167 -7.46 4.86 12.20
CA CYS A 167 -7.88 3.75 13.06
C CYS A 167 -8.13 4.15 14.52
N VAL A 168 -7.82 5.38 14.92
CA VAL A 168 -8.10 5.83 16.29
C VAL A 168 -9.61 5.98 16.40
N LYS A 169 -10.28 5.02 17.08
CA LYS A 169 -11.67 5.20 17.52
C LYS A 169 -11.74 6.57 18.17
N SER A 170 -12.61 7.45 17.67
CA SER A 170 -12.85 8.73 18.33
C SER A 170 -13.16 8.43 19.79
N THR A 171 -12.25 8.78 20.70
CA THR A 171 -12.52 8.72 22.12
C THR A 171 -13.80 9.53 22.32
N PRO A 172 -14.89 8.96 22.87
CA PRO A 172 -16.07 9.74 23.17
C PRO A 172 -15.62 10.96 23.99
N PRO A 173 -16.17 12.16 23.75
CA PRO A 173 -15.84 13.31 24.58
C PRO A 173 -16.05 12.91 26.06
N PRO A 174 -15.12 13.26 26.96
CA PRO A 174 -15.25 12.95 28.37
C PRO A 174 -16.58 13.53 28.87
N GLY A 175 -17.55 12.66 29.17
CA GLY A 175 -18.87 13.08 29.66
C GLY A 175 -20.09 12.41 29.04
N SER A 176 -19.97 11.61 27.96
CA SER A 176 -21.11 10.85 27.42
C SER A 176 -21.31 9.50 28.12
N PHE A 177 -21.78 9.53 29.37
CA PHE A 177 -22.36 8.35 30.02
C PHE A 177 -23.79 8.14 29.49
N ASN A 178 -23.97 7.13 28.64
CA ASN A 178 -25.30 6.68 28.24
C ASN A 178 -25.85 5.74 29.32
N TRP A 179 -26.69 6.27 30.20
CA TRP A 179 -27.51 5.47 31.09
C TRP A 179 -28.69 4.91 30.29
N HIS A 180 -28.61 3.63 29.91
CA HIS A 180 -29.81 2.89 29.52
C HIS A 180 -30.30 2.12 30.74
N PHE A 181 -31.47 2.54 31.22
CA PHE A 181 -32.33 1.81 32.16
C PHE A 181 -33.02 0.65 31.44
#